data_AF-A0A9Q0SUV5-F1
#
_entry.id   AF-A0A9Q0SUV5-F1
#
_cell.length_a   1.000
_cell.length_b   1.000
_cell.length_c   1.000
_cell.angle_alpha   90.00
_cell.angle_beta   90.00
_cell.angle_gamma   90.00
#
_symmetry.space_group_name_H-M   'P 1'
#
loop_
_entity.id
_entity.type
_entity.pdbx_description
1 polymer ?
#
loop_
_entity_poly.entity_id
_entity_poly.type
_entity_poly.pdbx_seq_one_letter_code
_entity_poly.pdbx_strand_id
1 'polypeptide(L)'
;MACRKTACQATIDLQPDQIQYLKKAFDGLHASFEKLVREDLPDLILFDFIQCWIPGIAAKFGVPSGYFSVHAASTLAFIGPANELKHPRVRIKPEDFTVVPEWIPFPSLVAQRPDRAAVMFHNMNSPDVSGKSTGHRFAATWTGHRSASGEYCQGQNQSSRSSKLVGFI
;
A
#
# COMPACT_ATOMS: atom_id res chain seq x y z
N MET A 1 25.44 -20.98 -22.12
CA MET A 1 24.39 -21.51 -21.23
C MET A 1 23.28 -20.45 -21.15
N ALA A 2 22.18 -20.64 -21.88
CA ALA A 2 21.07 -19.68 -21.88
C ALA A 2 20.18 -19.96 -20.66
N CYS A 3 20.13 -19.03 -19.71
CA CYS A 3 19.17 -19.05 -18.63
C CYS A 3 17.77 -18.91 -19.25
N ARG A 4 16.96 -19.98 -19.23
CA ARG A 4 15.53 -19.86 -19.54
C ARG A 4 14.95 -18.91 -18.51
N LYS A 5 14.59 -17.70 -18.94
CA LYS A 5 13.64 -16.87 -18.19
C LYS A 5 12.33 -17.63 -18.13
N THR A 6 12.09 -18.37 -17.05
CA THR A 6 10.74 -18.79 -16.71
C THR A 6 9.93 -17.52 -16.50
N ALA A 7 8.82 -17.38 -17.22
CA ALA A 7 7.91 -16.27 -17.03
C ALA A 7 7.38 -16.34 -15.60
N CYS A 8 7.62 -15.29 -14.81
CA CYS A 8 6.93 -15.09 -13.54
C CYS A 8 5.52 -14.62 -13.88
N GLN A 9 4.51 -15.44 -13.55
CA GLN A 9 3.11 -15.15 -13.81
C GLN A 9 2.42 -14.59 -12.56
N ALA A 10 2.91 -14.98 -11.38
CA ALA A 10 2.40 -14.52 -10.10
C ALA A 10 3.54 -14.05 -9.19
N THR A 11 3.21 -13.22 -8.20
CA THR A 11 4.18 -12.70 -7.23
C THR A 11 4.88 -13.80 -6.42
N ILE A 12 4.26 -14.98 -6.29
CA ILE A 12 4.87 -16.15 -5.64
C ILE A 12 6.04 -16.73 -6.44
N ASP A 13 6.12 -16.46 -7.74
CA ASP A 13 7.23 -16.91 -8.59
C ASP A 13 8.46 -16.00 -8.45
N LEU A 14 8.32 -14.85 -7.76
CA LEU A 14 9.42 -13.91 -7.51
C LEU A 14 10.22 -14.34 -6.28
N GLN A 15 11.54 -14.30 -6.41
CA GLN A 15 12.42 -14.34 -5.26
C GLN A 15 12.28 -13.04 -4.44
N PRO A 16 12.52 -13.07 -3.11
CA PRO A 16 12.33 -11.88 -2.25
C PRO A 16 13.10 -10.63 -2.72
N ASP A 17 14.31 -10.81 -3.25
CA ASP A 17 15.16 -9.77 -3.82
C ASP A 17 14.64 -9.22 -5.16
N GLN A 18 13.69 -9.90 -5.81
CA GLN A 18 13.08 -9.46 -7.07
C GLN A 18 11.82 -8.61 -6.84
N ILE A 19 11.17 -8.73 -5.68
CA ILE A 19 9.93 -8.01 -5.33
C ILE A 19 10.13 -6.49 -5.42
N GLN A 20 11.32 -6.00 -5.12
CA GLN A 20 11.65 -4.58 -5.22
C GLN A 20 11.53 -4.01 -6.65
N TYR A 21 11.83 -4.83 -7.67
CA TYR A 21 11.69 -4.41 -9.06
C TYR A 21 10.24 -4.36 -9.50
N LEU A 22 9.38 -5.24 -8.95
CA LEU A 22 7.94 -5.17 -9.15
C LEU A 22 7.39 -3.83 -8.61
N LYS A 23 7.74 -3.47 -7.38
CA LYS A 23 7.33 -2.18 -6.76
C LYS A 23 7.79 -0.99 -7.60
N LYS A 24 9.03 -1.02 -8.12
CA LYS A 24 9.57 0.01 -9.00
C LYS A 24 8.83 0.09 -10.34
N ALA A 25 8.48 -1.06 -10.93
CA ALA A 25 7.68 -1.09 -12.16
C ALA A 25 6.29 -0.46 -11.94
N PHE A 26 5.64 -0.75 -10.82
CA PHE A 26 4.38 -0.10 -10.44
C PHE A 26 4.51 1.41 -10.25
N ASP A 27 5.59 1.89 -9.65
CA ASP A 27 5.86 3.34 -9.57
C ASP A 27 5.99 3.97 -10.97
N GLY A 28 6.54 3.23 -11.94
CA GLY A 28 6.64 3.66 -13.35
C GLY A 28 5.29 3.81 -14.06
N LEU A 29 4.22 3.18 -13.55
CA LEU A 29 2.88 3.28 -14.14
C LEU A 29 2.18 4.61 -13.81
N HIS A 30 2.73 5.43 -12.92
CA HIS A 30 2.10 6.66 -12.43
C HIS A 30 1.58 7.56 -13.57
N ALA A 31 2.44 7.94 -14.52
CA ALA A 31 2.07 8.87 -15.58
C ALA A 31 1.02 8.29 -16.54
N SER A 32 1.16 7.01 -16.90
CA SER A 32 0.21 6.31 -17.77
C SER A 32 -1.15 6.15 -17.08
N PHE A 33 -1.17 5.85 -15.79
CA PHE A 33 -2.39 5.75 -15.02
C PHE A 33 -3.06 7.12 -14.84
N GLU A 34 -2.30 8.18 -14.59
CA GLU A 34 -2.85 9.54 -14.52
C GLU A 34 -3.53 9.94 -15.83
N LYS A 35 -2.91 9.60 -16.97
CA LYS A 35 -3.50 9.81 -18.29
C LYS A 35 -4.81 9.02 -18.45
N LEU A 36 -4.82 7.75 -18.06
CA LEU A 36 -6.01 6.89 -18.12
C LEU A 36 -7.17 7.48 -17.31
N VAL A 37 -6.93 7.89 -16.04
CA VAL A 37 -7.96 8.49 -15.19
C VAL A 37 -8.52 9.77 -15.80
N ARG A 38 -7.68 10.58 -16.43
CA ARG A 38 -8.11 11.81 -17.12
C ARG A 38 -8.99 11.51 -18.34
N GLU A 39 -8.68 10.48 -19.09
CA GLU A 39 -9.39 10.12 -20.33
C GLU A 39 -10.72 9.42 -20.04
N ASP A 40 -10.74 8.49 -19.07
CA ASP A 40 -11.91 7.65 -18.80
C ASP A 40 -12.80 8.17 -17.66
N LEU A 41 -12.25 8.94 -16.71
CA LEU A 41 -12.93 9.44 -15.49
C LEU A 41 -13.79 8.36 -14.81
N PRO A 42 -13.17 7.33 -14.21
CA PRO A 42 -13.91 6.24 -13.57
C PRO A 42 -14.70 6.71 -12.34
N ASP A 43 -15.75 5.97 -11.97
CA ASP A 43 -16.59 6.31 -10.80
C ASP A 43 -15.92 5.93 -9.47
N LEU A 44 -15.02 4.94 -9.50
CA LEU A 44 -14.28 4.46 -8.33
C LEU A 44 -12.95 3.84 -8.77
N ILE A 45 -11.89 4.16 -8.05
CA ILE A 45 -10.58 3.53 -8.19
C ILE A 45 -10.28 2.65 -6.97
N LEU A 46 -10.09 1.36 -7.19
CA LEU A 46 -9.58 0.46 -6.16
C LEU A 46 -8.07 0.28 -6.33
N PHE A 47 -7.31 0.34 -5.24
CA PHE A 47 -5.86 0.29 -5.29
C PHE A 47 -5.22 -0.45 -4.10
N ASP A 48 -4.02 -0.99 -4.33
CA ASP A 48 -3.18 -1.62 -3.31
C ASP A 48 -2.12 -0.64 -2.74
N PHE A 49 -1.47 -1.00 -1.63
CA PHE A 49 -0.46 -0.16 -0.98
C PHE A 49 0.75 0.07 -1.88
N ILE A 50 1.05 -0.82 -2.82
CA ILE A 50 2.13 -0.61 -3.80
C ILE A 50 1.86 0.65 -4.62
N GLN A 51 0.60 0.90 -5.00
CA GLN A 51 0.17 2.07 -5.76
C GLN A 51 -0.20 3.25 -4.85
N CYS A 52 0.59 3.50 -3.80
CA CYS A 52 0.32 4.53 -2.79
C CYS A 52 0.20 5.97 -3.34
N TRP A 53 0.48 6.18 -4.63
CA TRP A 53 0.32 7.43 -5.36
C TRP A 53 -1.10 7.63 -5.94
N ILE A 54 -1.93 6.58 -6.02
CA ILE A 54 -3.30 6.65 -6.57
C ILE A 54 -4.18 7.66 -5.83
N PRO A 55 -4.20 7.76 -4.49
CA PRO A 55 -5.01 8.75 -3.80
C PRO A 55 -4.77 10.19 -4.26
N GLY A 56 -3.51 10.54 -4.59
CA GLY A 56 -3.16 11.86 -5.11
C GLY A 56 -3.72 12.12 -6.51
N ILE A 57 -3.68 11.11 -7.38
CA ILE A 57 -4.29 11.17 -8.72
C ILE A 57 -5.82 11.26 -8.62
N ALA A 58 -6.42 10.42 -7.77
CA ALA A 58 -7.85 10.37 -7.56
C ALA A 58 -8.38 11.73 -7.07
N ALA A 59 -7.74 12.31 -6.05
CA ALA A 59 -8.07 13.65 -5.55
C ALA A 59 -7.91 14.73 -6.64
N LYS A 60 -6.83 14.68 -7.43
CA LYS A 60 -6.59 15.63 -8.53
C LYS A 60 -7.72 15.67 -9.57
N PHE A 61 -8.40 14.55 -9.81
CA PHE A 61 -9.50 14.46 -10.77
C PHE A 61 -10.89 14.38 -10.12
N GLY A 62 -10.99 14.50 -8.80
CA GLY A 62 -12.26 14.40 -8.08
C GLY A 62 -12.90 13.01 -8.14
N VAL A 63 -12.08 11.96 -8.33
CA VAL A 63 -12.54 10.57 -8.42
C VAL A 63 -12.46 9.90 -7.04
N PRO A 64 -13.52 9.24 -6.56
CA PRO A 64 -13.45 8.43 -5.34
C PRO A 64 -12.40 7.32 -5.46
N SER A 65 -11.66 7.04 -4.38
CA SER A 65 -10.74 5.91 -4.33
C SER A 65 -10.85 5.13 -3.03
N GLY A 66 -10.65 3.81 -3.11
CA GLY A 66 -10.73 2.87 -1.99
C GLY A 66 -9.49 1.98 -1.93
N TYR A 67 -8.92 1.84 -0.73
CA TYR A 67 -7.81 0.93 -0.49
C TYR A 67 -8.32 -0.51 -0.41
N PHE A 68 -7.80 -1.38 -1.27
CA PHE A 68 -8.00 -2.82 -1.22
C PHE A 68 -6.75 -3.48 -0.65
N SER A 69 -6.92 -4.32 0.38
CA SER A 69 -5.82 -5.04 1.00
C SER A 69 -5.93 -6.54 0.76
N VAL A 70 -4.82 -7.12 0.31
CA VAL A 70 -4.62 -8.58 0.30
C VAL A 70 -4.23 -9.14 1.67
N HIS A 71 -3.94 -8.27 2.64
CA HIS A 71 -3.52 -8.68 3.98
C HIS A 71 -4.72 -8.88 4.91
N ALA A 72 -4.58 -9.78 5.88
CA ALA A 72 -5.57 -9.94 6.93
C ALA A 72 -5.69 -8.69 7.82
N ALA A 73 -6.86 -8.47 8.42
CA ALA A 73 -7.11 -7.34 9.31
C ALA A 73 -6.13 -7.29 10.50
N SER A 74 -5.73 -8.45 11.04
CA SER A 74 -4.73 -8.54 12.11
C SER A 74 -3.35 -8.04 11.67
N THR A 75 -2.95 -8.31 10.43
CA THR A 75 -1.70 -7.79 9.87
C THR A 75 -1.75 -6.27 9.74
N LEU A 76 -2.85 -5.71 9.24
CA LEU A 76 -3.01 -4.25 9.11
C LEU A 76 -3.00 -3.55 10.48
N ALA A 77 -3.70 -4.12 11.48
CA ALA A 77 -3.66 -3.62 12.86
C ALA A 77 -2.24 -3.68 13.45
N PHE A 78 -1.48 -4.74 13.15
CA PHE A 78 -0.11 -4.91 13.61
C PHE A 78 0.89 -3.95 12.95
N ILE A 79 0.66 -3.53 11.69
CA ILE A 79 1.55 -2.58 11.01
C ILE A 79 1.54 -1.22 11.72
N GLY A 80 0.44 -0.81 12.34
CA GLY A 80 0.39 0.37 13.19
C GLY A 80 0.09 1.68 12.47
N PRO A 81 0.09 2.82 13.18
CA PRO A 81 -0.38 4.08 12.65
C PRO A 81 0.61 4.72 11.67
N ALA A 82 0.10 5.52 10.72
CA ALA A 82 0.91 6.18 9.70
C ALA A 82 2.05 7.05 10.26
N ASN A 83 1.88 7.65 11.44
CA ASN A 83 2.92 8.45 12.08
C ASN A 83 4.13 7.60 12.53
N GLU A 84 3.88 6.41 13.10
CA GLU A 84 4.95 5.48 13.47
C GLU A 84 5.65 4.88 12.24
N LEU A 85 4.95 4.78 11.10
CA LEU A 85 5.58 4.33 9.86
C LEU A 85 6.44 5.39 9.18
N LYS A 86 6.08 6.68 9.28
CA LYS A 86 6.88 7.79 8.73
C LYS A 86 8.10 8.07 9.59
N HIS A 87 7.91 8.03 10.91
CA HIS A 87 8.92 8.35 11.90
C HIS A 87 8.84 7.32 13.03
N PRO A 88 9.49 6.15 12.87
CA PRO A 88 9.49 5.10 13.88
C PRO A 88 10.04 5.62 15.22
N ARG A 89 9.22 5.58 16.26
CA ARG A 89 9.62 5.93 17.64
C ARG A 89 9.53 4.74 18.58
N VAL A 90 8.52 3.90 18.40
CA VAL A 90 8.25 2.77 19.30
C VAL A 90 8.95 1.50 18.83
N ARG A 91 8.86 1.16 17.53
CA ARG A 91 9.48 -0.05 16.97
C ARG A 91 10.73 0.30 16.17
N ILE A 92 11.87 0.32 16.83
CA ILE A 92 13.15 0.78 16.29
C ILE A 92 14.17 -0.35 16.08
N LYS A 93 13.87 -1.56 16.56
CA LYS A 93 14.68 -2.77 16.35
C LYS A 93 13.79 -3.98 15.99
N PRO A 94 14.36 -5.05 15.42
CA PRO A 94 13.60 -6.26 15.06
C PRO A 94 12.80 -6.85 16.21
N GLU A 95 13.34 -6.87 17.44
CA GLU A 95 12.71 -7.50 18.60
C GLU A 95 11.35 -6.85 18.94
N ASP A 96 11.17 -5.58 18.62
CA ASP A 96 9.92 -4.85 18.86
C ASP A 96 8.76 -5.36 17.96
N PHE A 97 9.06 -6.16 16.93
CA PHE A 97 8.05 -6.84 16.11
C PHE A 97 7.63 -8.20 16.69
N THR A 98 8.31 -8.71 17.71
CA THR A 98 8.01 -10.00 18.36
C THR A 98 7.08 -9.88 19.57
N VAL A 99 6.68 -8.66 19.89
CA VAL A 99 5.74 -8.35 20.97
C VAL A 99 4.47 -7.72 20.41
N VAL A 100 3.41 -7.72 21.21
CA VAL A 100 2.17 -7.02 20.86
C VAL A 100 2.44 -5.51 20.89
N PRO A 101 2.15 -4.77 19.81
CA PRO A 101 2.41 -3.35 19.78
C PRO A 101 1.42 -2.57 20.66
N GLU A 102 1.89 -1.44 21.21
CA GLU A 102 1.16 -0.61 22.18
C GLU A 102 -0.19 -0.07 21.66
N TRP A 103 -0.35 0.09 20.34
CA TRP A 103 -1.60 0.57 19.74
C TRP A 103 -2.68 -0.51 19.60
N ILE A 104 -2.44 -1.74 20.08
CA ILE A 104 -3.47 -2.77 20.22
C ILE A 104 -3.95 -2.75 21.68
N PRO A 105 -5.13 -2.15 21.99
CA PRO A 105 -5.53 -1.84 23.36
C PRO A 105 -6.20 -3.00 24.11
N PHE A 106 -6.20 -4.21 23.53
CA PHE A 106 -6.87 -5.38 24.08
C PHE A 106 -5.91 -6.58 24.13
N PRO A 107 -6.12 -7.55 25.04
CA PRO A 107 -5.32 -8.76 25.10
C PRO A 107 -5.25 -9.46 23.74
N SER A 108 -4.04 -9.61 23.21
CA SER A 108 -3.79 -10.13 21.87
C SER A 108 -2.50 -10.93 21.86
N LEU A 109 -2.34 -11.78 20.84
CA LEU A 109 -1.10 -12.51 20.56
C LEU A 109 -0.51 -12.12 19.20
N VAL A 110 -1.00 -11.03 18.61
CA VAL A 110 -0.56 -10.58 17.28
C VAL A 110 0.86 -10.03 17.37
N ALA A 111 1.81 -10.85 16.96
CA ALA A 111 3.23 -10.57 16.91
C ALA A 111 3.89 -11.35 15.75
N GLN A 112 5.06 -10.89 15.30
CA GLN A 112 5.89 -11.67 14.38
C GLN A 112 6.64 -12.77 15.12
N ARG A 113 6.86 -13.88 14.42
CA ARG A 113 7.82 -14.87 14.90
C ARG A 113 9.23 -14.25 14.94
N PRO A 114 10.08 -14.62 15.91
CA PRO A 114 11.45 -14.10 16.00
C PRO A 114 12.24 -14.25 14.68
N ASP A 115 12.07 -15.36 13.97
CA ASP A 115 12.74 -15.62 12.68
C ASP A 115 12.26 -14.71 11.53
N ARG A 116 11.09 -14.09 11.67
CA ARG A 116 10.50 -13.18 10.66
C ARG A 116 10.64 -11.71 11.03
N ALA A 117 10.95 -11.41 12.29
CA ALA A 117 10.97 -10.05 12.82
C ALA A 117 12.00 -9.15 12.12
N ALA A 118 13.21 -9.66 11.86
CA ALA A 118 14.25 -8.93 11.14
C ALA A 118 13.84 -8.59 9.70
N VAL A 119 13.20 -9.53 9.00
CA VAL A 119 12.70 -9.31 7.62
C VAL A 119 11.59 -8.27 7.61
N MET A 120 10.63 -8.36 8.53
CA MET A 120 9.56 -7.38 8.66
C MET A 120 10.11 -5.99 8.99
N PHE A 121 11.02 -5.90 9.96
CA PHE A 121 11.70 -4.65 10.33
C PHE A 121 12.41 -4.02 9.15
N HIS A 122 13.19 -4.79 8.39
CA HIS A 122 13.86 -4.32 7.18
C HIS A 122 12.86 -3.83 6.12
N ASN A 123 11.85 -4.64 5.78
CA ASN A 123 10.86 -4.28 4.76
C ASN A 123 10.10 -2.99 5.09
N MET A 124 9.80 -2.78 6.38
CA MET A 124 9.03 -1.63 6.84
C MET A 124 9.86 -0.34 6.88
N ASN A 125 11.15 -0.43 7.21
CA ASN A 125 11.97 0.75 7.51
C ASN A 125 13.07 1.04 6.48
N SER A 126 13.49 0.05 5.69
CA SER A 126 14.54 0.21 4.69
C SER A 126 13.94 0.50 3.30
N PRO A 127 14.41 1.55 2.59
CA PRO A 127 14.00 1.80 1.22
C PRO A 127 14.43 0.69 0.27
N ASP A 128 13.54 0.33 -0.67
CA ASP A 128 13.87 -0.55 -1.78
C ASP A 128 14.47 0.22 -2.98
N VAL A 129 14.72 -0.42 -4.14
CA VAL A 129 15.27 0.25 -5.34
C VAL A 129 14.40 1.38 -5.91
N SER A 130 13.16 1.54 -5.45
CA SER A 130 12.29 2.67 -5.76
C SER A 130 12.53 3.87 -4.83
N GLY A 131 13.38 3.73 -3.80
CA GLY A 131 13.61 4.73 -2.76
C GLY A 131 12.50 4.80 -1.72
N LYS A 132 11.55 3.85 -1.69
CA LYS A 132 10.46 3.80 -0.70
C LYS A 132 10.55 2.53 0.11
N SER A 133 10.30 2.60 1.41
CA SER A 133 10.08 1.39 2.22
C SER A 133 8.63 0.93 2.10
N THR A 134 8.35 -0.32 2.50
CA THR A 134 6.96 -0.81 2.60
C THR A 134 6.16 0.03 3.60
N GLY A 135 6.80 0.45 4.70
CA GLY A 135 6.18 1.34 5.69
C GLY A 135 5.82 2.71 5.13
N HIS A 136 6.69 3.30 4.31
CA HIS A 136 6.40 4.55 3.63
C HIS A 136 5.16 4.42 2.74
N ARG A 137 5.05 3.32 1.98
CA ARG A 137 3.90 3.04 1.10
C ARG A 137 2.59 2.88 1.87
N PHE A 138 2.59 2.15 2.98
CA PHE A 138 1.43 2.05 3.87
C PHE A 138 1.06 3.41 4.48
N ALA A 139 2.04 4.17 4.95
CA ALA A 139 1.79 5.49 5.53
C ALA A 139 1.18 6.47 4.53
N ALA A 140 1.68 6.48 3.29
CA ALA A 140 1.13 7.26 2.20
C ALA A 140 -0.32 6.84 1.88
N THR A 141 -0.58 5.53 1.81
CA THR A 141 -1.92 4.97 1.57
C THR A 141 -2.93 5.41 2.63
N TRP A 142 -2.60 5.28 3.92
CA TRP A 142 -3.51 5.66 5.00
C TRP A 142 -3.69 7.18 5.13
N THR A 143 -2.65 7.96 4.82
CA THR A 143 -2.76 9.42 4.82
C THR A 143 -3.66 9.88 3.67
N GLY A 144 -3.44 9.36 2.46
CA GLY A 144 -4.21 9.72 1.27
C GLY A 144 -5.68 9.32 1.38
N HIS A 145 -5.99 8.14 1.91
CA HIS A 145 -7.37 7.71 2.12
C HIS A 145 -8.13 8.62 3.10
N ARG A 146 -7.48 9.08 4.17
CA ARG A 146 -8.10 10.01 5.13
C ARG A 146 -8.50 11.32 4.44
N SER A 147 -7.63 11.87 3.59
CA SER A 147 -7.94 13.09 2.82
C SER A 147 -9.09 12.85 1.83
N ALA A 148 -9.03 11.77 1.04
CA ALA A 148 -10.07 11.43 0.07
C ALA A 148 -11.45 11.19 0.72
N SER A 149 -11.50 10.56 1.91
CA SER A 149 -12.75 10.37 2.65
C SER A 149 -13.36 11.68 3.16
N GLY A 150 -12.54 12.68 3.48
CA GLY A 150 -13.02 14.01 3.86
C GLY A 150 -13.60 14.78 2.69
N GLU A 151 -13.01 14.65 1.50
CA GLU A 151 -13.46 15.28 0.26
C GLU A 151 -14.72 14.60 -0.31
N TYR A 152 -14.80 13.26 -0.24
CA TYR A 152 -15.96 12.49 -0.70
C TYR A 152 -17.26 12.89 0.02
N CYS A 153 -17.22 13.12 1.33
CA CYS A 153 -18.37 13.58 2.09
C CYS A 153 -18.87 14.97 1.66
N GLN A 154 -18.04 15.80 1.02
CA GLN A 154 -18.45 17.10 0.49
C GLN A 154 -19.03 17.00 -0.95
N GLY A 155 -18.72 15.93 -1.69
CA GLY A 155 -19.05 15.79 -3.12
C GLY A 155 -20.34 15.06 -3.46
N GLN A 156 -21.08 14.46 -2.50
CA GLN A 156 -22.26 13.64 -2.79
C GLN A 156 -23.54 14.38 -3.24
N ASN A 157 -23.46 15.67 -3.58
CA ASN A 157 -24.56 16.39 -4.24
C ASN A 157 -24.38 16.37 -5.77
N GLN A 158 -24.67 15.23 -6.42
CA GLN A 158 -25.29 15.09 -7.76
C GLN A 158 -24.80 13.87 -8.56
N SER A 159 -25.75 13.37 -9.37
CA SER A 159 -25.59 12.68 -10.67
C SER A 159 -25.62 11.14 -10.68
N SER A 160 -26.70 10.61 -11.26
CA SER A 160 -26.84 9.26 -11.78
C SER A 160 -26.05 9.09 -13.09
N ARG A 161 -24.95 8.33 -13.07
CA ARG A 161 -24.25 7.83 -14.26
C ARG A 161 -24.05 6.31 -14.17
N SER A 162 -23.98 5.67 -15.34
CA SER A 162 -23.71 4.23 -15.48
C SER A 162 -22.28 3.91 -15.01
N SER A 163 -22.16 3.04 -14.01
CA SER A 163 -20.91 2.81 -13.27
C SER A 163 -19.84 2.08 -14.08
N LYS A 164 -18.62 2.60 -14.07
CA LYS A 164 -17.39 1.97 -14.58
C LYS A 164 -16.39 1.83 -13.43
N LEU A 165 -16.03 0.59 -13.12
CA LEU A 165 -15.00 0.25 -12.14
C LEU A 165 -13.67 -0.01 -12.86
N VAL A 166 -12.60 0.66 -12.43
CA VAL A 166 -11.23 0.34 -12.84
C VAL A 166 -10.48 -0.20 -11.63
N GLY A 167 -10.10 -1.47 -11.71
CA GLY A 167 -9.29 -2.14 -10.69
C GLY A 167 -8.06 -2.75 -11.35
N PHE A 168 -6.89 -2.48 -10.78
CA PHE A 168 -5.67 -3.23 -11.07
C PHE A 168 -5.39 -4.09 -9.84
N ILE A 169 -5.60 -5.41 -9.97
CA ILE A 169 -5.25 -6.42 -8.97
C ILE A 169 -3.88 -6.99 -9.33
#